data_AF-A0A8S2YRY5-F1
#
_entry.id   AF-A0A8S2YRY5-F1
#
_cell.length_a   1.000
_cell.length_b   1.000
_cell.length_c   1.000
_cell.angle_alpha   90.00
_cell.angle_beta   90.00
_cell.angle_gamma   90.00
#
_symmetry.space_group_name_H-M   'P 1'
#
loop_
_entity.id
_entity.type
_entity.pdbx_description
1 polymer ?
#
loop_
_entity_poly.entity_id
_entity_poly.type
_entity_poly.pdbx_seq_one_letter_code
_entity_poly.pdbx_strand_id
1 'polypeptide(L)'
;MCLNNQNGAPNYFPNSFHGATTSYRFKESIYSVEGNVARYECSNDNDEFSQAKTFYRQILSPDERINLARNLAKSLTLTQQFICKRALENFSNVDQDLVNDIQHFLNLQRPTTMEDSNIQTDLERKI
;
A
#
# COMPACT_ATOMS: atom_id res chain seq x y z
N MET A 1 28.55 -7.59 24.85
CA MET A 1 28.85 -8.40 26.06
C MET A 1 27.71 -8.21 27.06
N CYS A 2 27.23 -9.28 27.68
CA CYS A 2 26.20 -9.18 28.74
C CYS A 2 26.83 -8.64 30.03
N LEU A 3 26.22 -7.60 30.62
CA LEU A 3 26.76 -6.93 31.81
C LEU A 3 26.30 -7.60 33.13
N ASN A 4 25.17 -8.31 33.13
CA ASN A 4 24.66 -9.08 34.28
C ASN A 4 23.76 -10.23 33.79
N ASN A 5 24.10 -11.48 34.13
CA ASN A 5 23.45 -12.70 33.62
C ASN A 5 22.68 -13.45 34.74
N GLN A 6 22.00 -12.69 35.61
CA GLN A 6 21.18 -13.24 36.70
C GLN A 6 21.92 -14.22 37.62
N ASN A 7 23.25 -14.08 37.77
CA ASN A 7 24.12 -14.86 38.66
C ASN A 7 23.96 -16.40 38.57
N GLY A 8 23.77 -16.95 37.37
CA GLY A 8 23.60 -18.39 37.19
C GLY A 8 22.22 -18.93 37.58
N ALA A 9 21.22 -18.04 37.68
CA ALA A 9 19.82 -18.46 37.81
C ALA A 9 19.43 -19.43 36.68
N PRO A 10 18.54 -20.40 36.95
CA PRO A 10 18.07 -21.34 35.93
C PRO A 10 17.53 -20.62 34.70
N ASN A 11 17.99 -21.04 33.52
CA ASN A 11 17.59 -20.49 32.22
C ASN A 11 16.45 -21.27 31.54
N TYR A 12 15.69 -22.04 32.32
CA TYR A 12 14.60 -22.89 31.85
C TYR A 12 13.33 -22.73 32.71
N PHE A 13 12.17 -22.97 32.10
CA PHE A 13 10.87 -22.97 32.77
C PHE A 13 10.04 -24.18 32.30
N PRO A 14 9.24 -24.83 33.18
CA PRO A 14 9.11 -24.57 34.62
C PRO A 14 10.36 -24.99 35.42
N ASN A 15 10.63 -24.34 36.55
CA ASN A 15 11.71 -24.69 37.48
C ASN A 15 11.30 -24.55 38.95
N SER A 16 12.00 -25.22 39.86
CA SER A 16 11.70 -25.26 41.30
C SER A 16 12.40 -24.18 42.13
N PHE A 17 13.04 -23.19 41.49
CA PHE A 17 13.89 -22.19 42.14
C PHE A 17 13.21 -20.83 42.31
N HIS A 18 11.87 -20.78 42.26
CA HIS A 18 11.06 -19.58 42.51
C HIS A 18 11.43 -18.38 41.60
N GLY A 19 11.88 -18.65 40.37
CA GLY A 19 12.17 -17.63 39.35
C GLY A 19 10.91 -17.02 38.71
N ALA A 20 11.05 -16.46 37.51
CA ALA A 20 9.92 -15.86 36.80
C ALA A 20 8.75 -16.85 36.60
N THR A 21 7.54 -16.39 36.87
CA THR A 21 6.30 -17.20 36.78
C THR A 21 5.34 -16.67 35.72
N THR A 22 4.53 -17.55 35.15
CA THR A 22 3.44 -17.16 34.24
C THR A 22 2.36 -16.37 34.98
N SER A 23 1.82 -15.31 34.36
CA SER A 23 0.72 -14.53 34.90
C SER A 23 -0.49 -14.55 33.96
N TYR A 24 -1.61 -15.10 34.44
CA TYR A 24 -2.86 -15.16 33.67
C TYR A 24 -3.47 -13.79 33.39
N ARG A 25 -3.09 -12.76 34.15
CA ARG A 25 -3.56 -11.38 33.96
C ARG A 25 -3.22 -10.82 32.58
N PHE A 26 -2.17 -11.32 31.94
CA PHE A 26 -1.71 -10.88 30.62
C PHE A 26 -1.98 -11.93 29.53
N LYS A 27 -2.95 -12.83 29.76
CA LYS A 27 -3.35 -13.80 28.74
C LYS A 27 -3.92 -13.08 27.52
N GLU A 28 -3.50 -13.49 26.34
CA GLU A 28 -4.01 -12.98 25.07
C GLU A 28 -5.52 -13.23 24.92
N SER A 29 -6.19 -12.40 24.13
CA SER A 29 -7.61 -12.58 23.83
C SER A 29 -7.83 -13.88 23.06
N ILE A 30 -8.85 -14.63 23.45
CA ILE A 30 -9.30 -15.82 22.72
C ILE A 30 -10.06 -15.35 21.49
N TYR A 31 -9.74 -15.91 20.32
CA TYR A 31 -10.46 -15.69 19.07
C TYR A 31 -10.68 -17.02 18.34
N SER A 32 -11.75 -17.09 17.56
CA SER A 32 -12.07 -18.25 16.73
C SER A 32 -11.40 -18.12 15.36
N VAL A 33 -10.98 -19.25 14.82
CA VAL A 33 -10.45 -19.37 13.45
C VAL A 33 -11.22 -20.46 12.72
N GLU A 34 -11.44 -20.27 11.42
CA GLU A 34 -12.09 -21.23 10.54
C GLU A 34 -11.41 -21.28 9.17
N GLY A 35 -11.56 -22.39 8.47
CA GLY A 35 -11.01 -22.59 7.12
C GLY A 35 -9.81 -23.55 7.05
N ASN A 36 -9.37 -23.84 5.82
CA ASN A 36 -8.24 -24.72 5.56
C ASN A 36 -6.91 -23.94 5.63
N VAL A 37 -5.81 -24.62 5.96
CA VAL A 37 -4.47 -24.03 5.85
C VAL A 37 -4.05 -24.06 4.38
N ALA A 38 -4.09 -22.89 3.73
CA ALA A 38 -3.77 -22.72 2.32
C ALA A 38 -3.22 -21.31 2.05
N ARG A 39 -2.77 -21.06 0.82
CA ARG A 39 -2.42 -19.72 0.35
C ARG A 39 -3.69 -19.03 -0.16
N TYR A 40 -4.16 -18.02 0.55
CA TYR A 40 -5.31 -17.21 0.14
C TYR A 40 -4.83 -15.91 -0.50
N GLU A 41 -5.48 -15.50 -1.58
CA GLU A 41 -5.37 -14.13 -2.09
C GLU A 41 -6.31 -13.22 -1.29
N CYS A 42 -5.90 -11.98 -1.07
CA CYS A 42 -6.67 -11.00 -0.29
C CYS A 42 -7.82 -10.38 -1.09
N SER A 43 -8.43 -11.12 -2.02
CA SER A 43 -9.43 -10.62 -2.99
C SER A 43 -10.88 -10.77 -2.53
N ASN A 44 -11.12 -11.17 -1.28
CA ASN A 44 -12.50 -11.35 -0.80
C ASN A 44 -13.24 -10.01 -0.58
N ASP A 45 -12.53 -8.89 -0.60
CA ASP A 45 -13.08 -7.54 -0.54
C ASP A 45 -12.55 -6.74 -1.75
N ASN A 46 -13.31 -6.72 -2.85
CA ASN A 46 -12.92 -6.12 -4.13
C ASN A 46 -13.21 -4.61 -4.18
N ASP A 47 -13.08 -3.91 -3.04
CA ASP A 47 -13.26 -2.46 -2.97
C ASP A 47 -11.92 -1.75 -2.83
N GLU A 48 -11.19 -1.65 -3.94
CA GLU A 48 -9.88 -1.00 -3.95
C GLU A 48 -9.96 0.53 -4.00
N PHE A 49 -11.13 1.12 -4.26
CA PHE A 49 -11.25 2.54 -4.66
C PHE A 49 -12.13 3.41 -3.76
N SER A 50 -13.10 2.85 -3.00
CA SER A 50 -14.08 3.69 -2.28
C SER A 50 -13.46 4.52 -1.16
N GLN A 51 -12.44 4.00 -0.47
CA GLN A 51 -11.73 4.77 0.55
C GLN A 51 -11.01 5.98 -0.06
N ALA A 52 -10.30 5.78 -1.17
CA ALA A 52 -9.59 6.85 -1.87
C ALA A 52 -10.57 7.89 -2.42
N LYS A 53 -11.73 7.44 -2.93
CA LYS A 53 -12.79 8.33 -3.40
C LYS A 53 -13.37 9.18 -2.27
N THR A 54 -13.61 8.55 -1.12
CA THR A 54 -14.09 9.24 0.08
C THR A 54 -13.09 10.29 0.54
N PHE A 55 -11.80 9.94 0.60
CA PHE A 55 -10.73 10.90 0.92
C PHE A 55 -10.73 12.08 -0.06
N TYR A 56 -10.74 11.81 -1.38
CA TYR A 56 -10.69 12.86 -2.38
C TYR A 56 -11.92 13.79 -2.34
N ARG A 57 -13.13 13.23 -2.23
CA ARG A 57 -14.38 13.99 -2.32
C ARG A 57 -14.85 14.63 -1.02
N GLN A 58 -14.57 14.00 0.12
CA GLN A 58 -15.15 14.42 1.41
C GLN A 58 -14.13 15.10 2.33
N ILE A 59 -12.83 14.80 2.18
CA ILE A 59 -11.80 15.32 3.08
C ILE A 59 -11.05 16.48 2.45
N LEU A 60 -10.67 16.39 1.17
CA LEU A 60 -9.87 17.43 0.52
C LEU A 60 -10.72 18.64 0.11
N SER A 61 -10.23 19.83 0.44
CA SER A 61 -10.70 21.10 -0.11
C SER A 61 -10.36 21.24 -1.62
N PRO A 62 -11.01 22.15 -2.36
CA PRO A 62 -10.72 22.35 -3.78
C PRO A 62 -9.24 22.63 -4.09
N ASP A 63 -8.59 23.48 -3.30
CA ASP A 63 -7.17 23.81 -3.49
C ASP A 63 -6.26 22.60 -3.24
N GLU A 64 -6.58 21.79 -2.23
CA GLU A 64 -5.83 20.56 -1.92
C GLU A 64 -5.98 19.51 -3.02
N ARG A 65 -7.14 19.41 -3.67
CA ARG A 65 -7.35 18.51 -4.82
C ARG A 65 -6.46 18.90 -6.00
N ILE A 66 -6.39 20.19 -6.31
CA ILE A 66 -5.53 20.71 -7.38
C ILE A 66 -4.05 20.42 -7.04
N ASN A 67 -3.65 20.64 -5.78
CA ASN A 67 -2.29 20.35 -5.32
C ASN A 67 -1.96 18.84 -5.41
N LEU A 68 -2.90 17.98 -5.02
CA LEU A 68 -2.77 16.52 -5.16
C LEU A 68 -2.58 16.14 -6.63
N ALA A 69 -3.47 16.60 -7.52
CA ALA A 69 -3.39 16.30 -8.94
C ALA A 69 -2.07 16.76 -9.56
N ARG A 70 -1.59 17.97 -9.21
CA ARG A 70 -0.29 18.50 -9.67
C ARG A 70 0.88 17.63 -9.22
N ASN A 71 0.87 17.16 -7.96
CA ASN A 71 1.94 16.32 -7.41
C ASN A 71 1.94 14.92 -8.04
N LEU A 72 0.76 14.34 -8.27
CA LEU A 72 0.60 13.07 -8.98
C LEU A 72 1.09 13.18 -10.43
N ALA A 73 0.68 14.22 -11.15
CA ALA A 73 1.16 14.50 -12.50
C ALA A 73 2.69 14.59 -12.54
N LYS A 74 3.29 15.39 -11.65
CA LYS A 74 4.75 15.53 -11.52
C LYS A 74 5.47 14.20 -11.32
N SER A 75 4.89 13.30 -10.53
CA SER A 75 5.45 11.98 -10.26
C SER A 75 5.34 11.06 -11.48
N LEU A 76 4.30 11.23 -12.29
CA LEU A 76 4.05 10.44 -13.50
C LEU A 76 4.79 10.97 -14.74
N THR A 77 5.36 12.17 -14.70
CA THR A 77 5.94 12.86 -15.87
C THR A 77 7.05 12.06 -16.56
N LEU A 78 7.92 11.37 -15.80
CA LEU A 78 9.04 10.58 -16.34
C LEU A 78 8.76 9.07 -16.40
N THR A 79 7.52 8.65 -16.14
CA THR A 79 7.15 7.23 -16.18
C THR A 79 6.96 6.75 -17.61
N GLN A 80 7.22 5.47 -17.86
CA GLN A 80 6.90 4.85 -19.16
C GLN A 80 5.40 4.99 -19.46
N GLN A 81 5.06 5.19 -20.73
CA GLN A 81 3.71 5.55 -21.15
C GLN A 81 2.65 4.53 -20.70
N PHE A 82 2.95 3.23 -20.75
CA PHE A 82 2.02 2.20 -20.29
C PHE A 82 1.79 2.23 -18.78
N ILE A 83 2.80 2.58 -17.97
CA ILE A 83 2.68 2.73 -16.52
C ILE A 83 1.83 3.95 -16.21
N CYS A 84 2.09 5.07 -16.90
CA CYS A 84 1.27 6.27 -16.75
C CYS A 84 -0.19 6.00 -17.12
N LYS A 85 -0.45 5.28 -18.22
CA LYS A 85 -1.81 4.94 -18.65
C LYS A 85 -2.54 4.10 -17.59
N ARG A 86 -1.90 3.05 -17.08
CA ARG A 86 -2.45 2.22 -15.99
C ARG A 86 -2.71 3.01 -14.71
N ALA A 87 -1.84 3.95 -14.37
CA ALA A 87 -2.05 4.83 -13.22
C ALA A 87 -3.29 5.72 -13.41
N LEU A 88 -3.45 6.33 -14.59
CA LEU A 88 -4.63 7.15 -14.91
C LEU A 88 -5.92 6.31 -14.91
N GLU A 89 -5.89 5.08 -15.41
CA GLU A 89 -7.01 4.13 -15.32
C GLU A 89 -7.38 3.85 -13.85
N ASN A 90 -6.40 3.56 -12.99
CA ASN A 90 -6.65 3.34 -11.56
C ASN A 90 -7.23 4.59 -10.88
N PHE A 91 -6.70 5.78 -11.16
CA PHE A 91 -7.23 7.03 -10.61
C PHE A 91 -8.62 7.35 -11.14
N SER A 92 -9.00 6.88 -12.35
CA SER A 92 -10.35 7.09 -12.89
C SER A 92 -11.41 6.32 -12.11
N ASN A 93 -11.05 5.17 -11.54
CA ASN A 93 -11.92 4.40 -10.64
C ASN A 93 -12.12 5.12 -9.30
N VAL A 94 -11.17 5.98 -8.90
CA VAL A 94 -11.31 6.84 -7.72
C VAL A 94 -12.23 8.02 -8.03
N ASP A 95 -11.87 8.82 -9.03
CA ASP A 95 -12.66 9.97 -9.44
C ASP A 95 -12.29 10.53 -10.83
N GLN A 96 -13.28 10.91 -11.63
CA GLN A 96 -13.05 11.44 -12.97
C GLN A 96 -12.42 12.86 -12.97
N ASP A 97 -12.80 13.71 -12.01
CA ASP A 97 -12.25 15.08 -11.94
C ASP A 97 -10.77 15.04 -11.59
N LEU A 98 -10.39 14.14 -10.68
CA LEU A 98 -8.99 13.91 -10.32
C LEU A 98 -8.14 13.56 -11.55
N VAL A 99 -8.61 12.65 -12.40
CA VAL A 99 -7.88 12.25 -13.61
C VAL A 99 -7.78 13.38 -14.61
N ASN A 100 -8.86 14.14 -14.80
CA ASN A 100 -8.87 15.28 -15.71
C ASN A 100 -7.81 16.32 -15.29
N ASP A 101 -7.71 16.61 -13.99
CA ASP A 101 -6.70 17.53 -13.46
C ASP A 101 -5.27 16.97 -13.60
N ILE A 102 -5.07 15.67 -13.33
CA ILE A 102 -3.75 15.02 -13.51
C ILE A 102 -3.33 15.10 -14.98
N GLN A 103 -4.24 14.80 -15.92
CA GLN A 103 -3.96 14.86 -17.36
C GLN A 103 -3.64 16.29 -17.79
N HIS A 104 -4.39 17.28 -17.30
CA HIS A 104 -4.10 18.68 -17.55
C HIS A 104 -2.67 19.05 -17.14
N PHE A 105 -2.26 18.72 -15.92
CA PHE A 105 -0.89 19.00 -15.45
C PHE A 105 0.18 18.16 -16.15
N LEU A 106 -0.12 16.91 -16.54
CA LEU A 106 0.80 16.07 -17.30
C LEU A 106 1.09 16.66 -18.68
N ASN A 107 0.07 17.15 -19.39
CA ASN A 107 0.22 17.77 -20.70
C ASN A 107 1.01 19.08 -20.64
N LEU A 108 0.90 19.82 -19.53
CA LEU A 108 1.75 21.01 -19.30
C LEU A 108 3.21 20.66 -19.06
N GLN A 109 3.49 19.48 -18.49
CA GLN A 109 4.84 19.07 -18.09
C GLN A 109 5.57 18.22 -19.14
N ARG A 110 4.82 17.50 -19.99
CA ARG A 110 5.35 16.77 -21.16
C ARG A 110 5.05 17.57 -22.42
N PRO A 111 5.97 18.44 -22.90
CA PRO A 111 5.83 18.99 -24.24
C PRO A 111 5.81 17.84 -25.26
N THR A 112 4.97 17.96 -26.28
CA THR A 112 4.64 16.99 -27.36
C THR A 112 5.80 16.60 -28.28
N THR A 113 7.00 16.44 -27.75
CA THR A 113 8.19 15.96 -28.45
C THR A 113 8.75 14.74 -27.73
N MET A 114 8.01 13.65 -27.78
CA MET A 114 8.57 12.30 -27.78
C MET A 114 7.63 11.49 -28.65
N GLU A 115 7.95 11.43 -29.94
CA GLU A 115 7.34 10.51 -30.89
C GLU A 115 7.33 9.10 -30.34
N ASP A 116 6.26 8.40 -30.67
CA ASP A 116 5.98 7.01 -30.38
C ASP A 116 7.15 6.09 -30.78
N SER A 117 8.12 5.93 -29.88
CA SER A 117 9.09 4.83 -29.95
C SER A 117 8.43 3.59 -29.35
N ASN A 118 7.56 3.00 -30.16
CA ASN A 118 7.49 1.58 -30.44
C ASN A 118 8.17 0.67 -29.37
N ILE A 119 7.43 0.25 -28.34
CA ILE A 119 7.74 -0.96 -27.57
C ILE A 119 6.53 -1.88 -27.63
N GLN A 120 6.36 -2.46 -28.81
CA GLN A 120 5.76 -3.78 -28.95
C GLN A 120 6.84 -4.80 -28.56
N THR A 121 6.94 -5.18 -27.29
CA THR A 121 7.42 -6.50 -26.82
C THR A 121 7.37 -6.58 -25.29
N ASP A 122 7.02 -7.75 -24.77
CA ASP A 122 7.07 -8.21 -23.37
C ASP A 122 5.77 -8.20 -22.52
N LEU A 123 4.60 -8.38 -23.16
CA LEU A 123 3.40 -8.88 -22.45
C LEU A 123 3.29 -10.42 -22.43
N GLU A 124 4.31 -11.17 -22.87
CA GLU A 124 4.36 -12.64 -22.75
C GLU A 124 5.48 -13.14 -21.83
N ARG A 125 5.47 -12.73 -20.56
CA ARG A 125 6.04 -13.58 -19.51
C ARG A 125 5.03 -13.79 -18.40
N LYS A 126 4.12 -14.73 -18.68
CA LYS A 126 3.53 -15.64 -17.69
C LYS A 126 4.63 -16.15 -16.75
N ILE A 127 4.50 -15.86 -15.46
CA ILE A 127 4.65 -16.83 -14.37
C ILE A 127 3.54 -16.53 -13.37
#